data_AF-A0A1T1IF61-F1
#
_entry.id   AF-A0A1T1IF61-F1
#
_cell.length_a   1.000
_cell.length_b   1.000
_cell.length_c   1.000
_cell.angle_alpha   90.00
_cell.angle_beta   90.00
_cell.angle_gamma   90.00
#
_symmetry.space_group_name_H-M   'P 1'
#
loop_
_entity.id
_entity.type
_entity.pdbx_description
1 polymer ?
#
loop_
_entity_poly.entity_id
_entity_poly.type
_entity_poly.pdbx_seq_one_letter_code
_entity_poly.pdbx_strand_id
1 'polypeptide(L)'
;MTAPSTPALYQILDPDLLELLTWDKGNNRGFSHWPSGDNNHLTYGLMTWLVMRALKVERFPWHPDSRAAKKPDVPQAAVLNGFLKTLMADPAKLDRICQEILTIKLHTWWYLRPQRTILLSRSISGDYAALLYNAHLAATQLELSHFWFPVDGLTSWGTGSYPNNSVVVKMEIDVDDIVWVGDIFQHAPGSSSAGESGEYVVMNRACDGRMKIPTRAVSLINSPPEFELKNFAYKHQAKAYLKQASTTLDAPAAIRF
;
A
#
# COMPACT_ATOMS: atom_id res chain seq x y z
N MET A 1 9.52 -9.56 36.62
CA MET A 1 9.21 -8.74 35.43
C MET A 1 7.92 -9.28 34.85
N THR A 2 6.82 -8.53 34.94
CA THR A 2 5.53 -8.91 34.33
C THR A 2 5.62 -8.74 32.82
N ALA A 3 5.14 -9.72 32.05
CA ALA A 3 5.03 -9.58 30.60
C ALA A 3 4.22 -8.31 30.29
N PRO A 4 4.63 -7.49 29.32
CA PRO A 4 3.84 -6.33 28.91
C PRO A 4 2.45 -6.83 28.49
N SER A 5 1.40 -6.23 29.06
CA SER A 5 0.02 -6.49 28.64
C SER A 5 -0.11 -6.20 27.15
N THR A 6 -0.67 -7.15 26.39
CA THR A 6 -1.04 -6.92 24.98
C THR A 6 -1.87 -5.64 24.89
N PRO A 7 -1.52 -4.69 23.99
CA PRO A 7 -2.33 -3.50 23.78
C PRO A 7 -3.78 -3.89 23.50
N ALA A 8 -4.74 -3.14 24.06
CA ALA A 8 -6.14 -3.33 23.72
C ALA A 8 -6.35 -3.08 22.22
N LEU A 9 -7.22 -3.86 21.58
CA LEU A 9 -7.58 -3.65 20.18
C LEU A 9 -8.26 -2.28 20.00
N TYR A 10 -8.05 -1.65 18.85
CA TYR A 10 -8.61 -0.37 18.46
C TYR A 10 -10.01 -0.54 17.84
N GLN A 11 -10.99 0.16 18.38
CA GLN A 11 -12.33 0.24 17.80
C GLN A 11 -12.42 1.45 16.86
N ILE A 12 -12.72 1.20 15.58
CA ILE A 12 -13.00 2.27 14.61
C ILE A 12 -14.39 2.85 14.93
N LEU A 13 -14.45 4.17 15.05
CA LEU A 13 -15.60 4.97 15.49
C LEU A 13 -16.37 5.55 14.30
N ASP A 14 -15.69 6.06 13.27
CA ASP A 14 -16.37 6.56 12.08
C ASP A 14 -16.83 5.40 11.17
N PRO A 15 -18.14 5.28 10.87
CA PRO A 15 -18.66 4.15 10.12
C PRO A 15 -18.27 4.15 8.62
N ASP A 16 -17.92 5.31 8.03
CA ASP A 16 -17.38 5.33 6.67
C ASP A 16 -15.92 4.85 6.67
N LEU A 17 -15.14 5.26 7.68
CA LEU A 17 -13.78 4.77 7.85
C LEU A 17 -13.73 3.25 8.12
N LEU A 18 -14.66 2.74 8.95
CA LEU A 18 -14.80 1.31 9.20
C LEU A 18 -15.04 0.54 7.90
N GLU A 19 -15.97 0.98 7.06
CA GLU A 19 -16.29 0.31 5.81
C GLU A 19 -15.16 0.38 4.77
N LEU A 20 -14.35 1.45 4.81
CA LEU A 20 -13.19 1.57 3.93
C LEU A 20 -12.01 0.70 4.37
N LEU A 21 -11.76 0.58 5.68
CA LEU A 21 -10.62 -0.15 6.22
C LEU A 21 -10.87 -1.65 6.36
N THR A 22 -12.12 -2.04 6.59
CA THR A 22 -12.43 -3.36 7.14
C THR A 22 -13.48 -4.09 6.31
N TRP A 23 -13.60 -5.40 6.52
CA TRP A 23 -14.69 -6.20 5.97
C TRP A 23 -16.04 -5.92 6.66
N ASP A 24 -16.04 -5.16 7.76
CA ASP A 24 -17.25 -4.81 8.49
C ASP A 24 -18.07 -3.82 7.67
N LYS A 25 -19.36 -4.14 7.54
CA LYS A 25 -20.33 -3.28 6.85
C LYS A 25 -20.72 -2.13 7.78
N GLY A 26 -19.87 -1.11 7.85
CA GLY A 26 -20.12 0.09 8.65
C GLY A 26 -21.42 0.79 8.25
N ASN A 27 -21.40 1.59 7.19
CA ASN A 27 -22.61 2.18 6.62
C ASN A 27 -23.22 1.34 5.47
N ASN A 28 -22.56 0.25 5.08
CA ASN A 28 -22.98 -0.61 3.98
C ASN A 28 -23.24 0.16 2.67
N ARG A 29 -22.41 1.17 2.38
CA ARG A 29 -22.45 1.96 1.14
C ARG A 29 -22.02 1.17 -0.09
N GLY A 30 -21.30 0.07 0.11
CA GLY A 30 -20.74 -0.76 -0.96
C GLY A 30 -19.29 -0.45 -1.27
N PHE A 31 -18.51 0.08 -0.32
CA PHE A 31 -17.06 0.02 -0.44
C PHE A 31 -16.61 -1.45 -0.44
N SER A 32 -15.57 -1.76 -1.21
CA SER A 32 -14.82 -3.00 -0.98
C SER A 32 -13.63 -2.62 -0.13
N HIS A 33 -13.53 -3.18 1.07
CA HIS A 33 -12.44 -2.99 2.05
C HIS A 33 -11.06 -2.78 1.41
N TRP A 34 -10.20 -2.02 2.09
CA TRP A 34 -8.82 -1.85 1.68
C TRP A 34 -7.93 -3.00 2.19
N PRO A 35 -7.04 -3.58 1.37
CA PRO A 35 -6.86 -3.30 -0.06
C PRO A 35 -7.77 -4.19 -0.90
N SER A 36 -8.64 -3.59 -1.72
CA SER A 36 -9.45 -4.33 -2.67
C SER A 36 -8.65 -4.67 -3.94
N GLY A 37 -8.90 -5.85 -4.51
CA GLY A 37 -8.32 -6.29 -5.79
C GLY A 37 -8.61 -5.38 -6.99
N ASP A 38 -8.07 -5.76 -8.15
CA ASP A 38 -7.79 -4.92 -9.34
C ASP A 38 -8.92 -4.05 -9.93
N ASN A 39 -10.16 -4.17 -9.47
CA ASN A 39 -11.31 -3.45 -10.04
C ASN A 39 -11.92 -2.35 -9.13
N ASN A 40 -11.52 -2.22 -7.86
CA ASN A 40 -12.05 -1.15 -7.01
C ASN A 40 -11.00 -0.06 -6.77
N HIS A 41 -11.02 0.93 -7.66
CA HIS A 41 -10.17 2.12 -7.59
C HIS A 41 -10.71 3.15 -6.60
N LEU A 42 -12.02 3.14 -6.31
CA LEU A 42 -12.63 4.09 -5.38
C LEU A 42 -12.13 3.91 -3.95
N THR A 43 -12.23 2.72 -3.36
CA THR A 43 -11.86 2.51 -1.95
C THR A 43 -10.37 2.73 -1.76
N TYR A 44 -9.56 2.22 -2.69
CA TYR A 44 -8.13 2.48 -2.71
C TYR A 44 -7.82 3.97 -2.80
N GLY A 45 -8.37 4.67 -3.81
CA GLY A 45 -8.09 6.09 -4.03
C GLY A 45 -8.56 6.97 -2.88
N LEU A 46 -9.75 6.71 -2.34
CA LEU A 46 -10.30 7.46 -1.21
C LEU A 46 -9.49 7.24 0.06
N MET A 47 -9.10 6.00 0.36
CA MET A 47 -8.27 5.70 1.53
C MET A 47 -6.89 6.33 1.41
N THR A 48 -6.23 6.19 0.25
CA THR A 48 -4.95 6.85 -0.02
C THR A 48 -5.04 8.36 0.17
N TRP A 49 -6.08 9.00 -0.38
CA TRP A 49 -6.29 10.44 -0.21
C TRP A 49 -6.52 10.84 1.26
N LEU A 50 -7.38 10.12 1.99
CA LEU A 50 -7.66 10.39 3.40
C LEU A 50 -6.40 10.27 4.26
N VAL A 51 -5.59 9.22 4.06
CA VAL A 51 -4.38 9.00 4.83
C VAL A 51 -3.30 10.03 4.47
N MET A 52 -3.11 10.34 3.19
CA MET A 52 -2.19 11.41 2.77
C MET A 52 -2.58 12.76 3.36
N ARG A 53 -3.88 13.09 3.36
CA ARG A 53 -4.41 14.31 3.98
C ARG A 53 -4.15 14.34 5.49
N ALA A 54 -4.48 13.26 6.20
CA ALA A 54 -4.27 13.14 7.64
C ALA A 54 -2.79 13.31 8.03
N LEU A 55 -1.90 12.66 7.28
CA LEU A 55 -0.46 12.67 7.53
C LEU A 55 0.30 13.84 6.88
N LYS A 56 -0.40 14.74 6.19
CA LYS A 56 0.18 15.87 5.46
C LYS A 56 1.28 15.43 4.48
N VAL A 57 1.05 14.31 3.80
CA VAL A 57 1.93 13.80 2.75
C VAL A 57 1.45 14.36 1.42
N GLU A 58 2.34 15.04 0.72
CA GLU A 58 2.06 15.63 -0.59
C GLU A 58 2.92 14.96 -1.65
N ARG A 59 2.33 14.73 -2.82
CA ARG A 59 3.04 14.27 -4.02
C ARG A 59 3.01 15.32 -5.09
N PHE A 60 4.06 15.35 -5.89
CA PHE A 60 4.05 16.16 -7.10
C PHE A 60 2.94 15.68 -8.05
N PRO A 61 2.22 16.60 -8.73
CA PRO A 61 1.17 16.24 -9.67
C PRO A 61 1.62 15.30 -10.80
N TRP A 62 2.91 15.30 -11.15
CA TRP A 62 3.50 14.43 -12.18
C TRP A 62 3.86 13.01 -11.68
N HIS A 63 3.68 12.75 -10.38
CA HIS A 63 3.88 11.45 -9.75
C HIS A 63 2.62 11.02 -8.97
N PRO A 64 1.46 10.99 -9.65
CA PRO A 64 0.23 10.63 -8.96
C PRO A 64 0.27 9.16 -8.53
N ASP A 65 -0.51 8.84 -7.50
CA ASP A 65 -0.81 7.45 -7.18
C ASP A 65 -1.66 6.85 -8.31
N SER A 66 -1.20 5.73 -8.88
CA SER A 66 -1.71 5.19 -10.14
C SER A 66 -3.18 4.75 -10.05
N ARG A 67 -3.60 4.30 -8.86
CA ARG A 67 -4.96 3.84 -8.60
C ARG A 67 -5.84 4.99 -8.13
N ALA A 68 -5.31 5.91 -7.32
CA ALA A 68 -6.05 7.09 -6.87
C ALA A 68 -6.34 8.09 -8.02
N ALA A 69 -5.49 8.12 -9.05
CA ALA A 69 -5.70 8.95 -10.23
C ALA A 69 -6.79 8.42 -11.18
N LYS A 70 -7.22 7.16 -11.03
CA LYS A 70 -8.27 6.58 -11.88
C LYS A 70 -9.63 7.04 -11.43
N LYS A 71 -10.43 7.51 -12.38
CA LYS A 71 -11.82 7.88 -12.12
C LYS A 71 -12.63 6.62 -11.76
N PRO A 72 -13.49 6.67 -10.73
CA PRO A 72 -14.44 5.60 -10.45
C PRO A 72 -15.33 5.30 -11.66
N ASP A 73 -15.65 4.03 -11.89
CA ASP A 73 -16.65 3.61 -12.87
C ASP A 73 -18.08 3.99 -12.42
N VAL A 74 -19.10 3.67 -13.23
CA VAL A 74 -20.49 4.09 -12.94
C VAL A 74 -21.00 3.55 -11.59
N PRO A 75 -20.87 2.25 -11.26
CA PRO A 75 -21.23 1.75 -9.93
C PRO A 75 -20.47 2.45 -8.79
N GLN A 76 -19.15 2.60 -8.90
CA GLN A 76 -18.34 3.24 -7.87
C GLN A 76 -18.67 4.73 -7.73
N ALA A 77 -19.00 5.43 -8.82
CA ALA A 77 -19.40 6.83 -8.77
C ALA A 77 -20.66 7.04 -7.92
N ALA A 78 -21.61 6.10 -7.92
CA ALA A 78 -22.79 6.18 -7.04
C ALA A 78 -22.40 6.09 -5.55
N VAL A 79 -21.48 5.17 -5.20
CA VAL A 79 -20.94 5.03 -3.84
C VAL A 79 -20.20 6.30 -3.42
N LEU A 80 -19.34 6.84 -4.28
CA LEU A 80 -18.62 8.09 -4.05
C LEU A 80 -19.59 9.26 -3.82
N ASN A 81 -20.62 9.41 -4.65
CA ASN A 81 -21.61 10.47 -4.48
C ASN A 81 -22.36 10.35 -3.15
N GLY A 82 -22.64 9.12 -2.69
CA GLY A 82 -23.21 8.87 -1.37
C GLY A 82 -22.31 9.36 -0.23
N PHE A 83 -21.00 9.10 -0.33
CA PHE A 83 -20.00 9.58 0.61
C PHE A 83 -19.83 11.11 0.57
N LEU A 84 -19.76 11.72 -0.63
CA LEU A 84 -19.66 13.17 -0.77
C LEU A 84 -20.87 13.90 -0.15
N LYS A 85 -22.08 13.34 -0.29
CA LYS A 85 -23.28 13.89 0.36
C LYS A 85 -23.16 13.94 1.89
N THR A 86 -22.49 12.97 2.52
CA THR A 86 -22.32 12.99 3.98
C THR A 86 -21.30 14.03 4.42
N LEU A 87 -20.23 14.20 3.64
CA LEU A 87 -19.28 15.30 3.87
C LEU A 87 -19.94 16.68 3.68
N MET A 88 -20.82 16.82 2.69
CA MET A 88 -21.57 18.06 2.49
C MET A 88 -22.56 18.36 3.61
N ALA A 89 -23.18 17.33 4.18
CA ALA A 89 -24.12 17.46 5.30
C ALA A 89 -23.41 17.76 6.63
N ASP A 90 -22.17 17.31 6.79
CA ASP A 90 -21.35 17.54 7.98
C ASP A 90 -19.91 17.91 7.57
N PRO A 91 -19.61 19.21 7.44
CA PRO A 91 -18.28 19.69 7.03
C PRO A 91 -17.16 19.26 7.98
N ALA A 92 -17.46 19.02 9.26
CA ALA A 92 -16.47 18.58 10.25
C ALA A 92 -16.15 17.08 10.15
N LYS A 93 -16.94 16.31 9.40
CA LYS A 93 -16.74 14.87 9.25
C LYS A 93 -15.38 14.51 8.67
N LEU A 94 -14.93 15.25 7.66
CA LEU A 94 -13.63 15.00 7.04
C LEU A 94 -12.48 15.13 8.06
N ASP A 95 -12.54 16.15 8.91
CA ASP A 95 -11.52 16.38 9.93
C ASP A 95 -11.57 15.31 11.02
N ARG A 96 -12.76 14.83 11.40
CA ARG A 96 -12.89 13.69 12.34
C ARG A 96 -12.30 12.40 11.77
N ILE A 97 -12.57 12.08 10.50
CA ILE A 97 -11.97 10.92 9.83
C ILE A 97 -10.44 11.04 9.81
N CYS A 98 -9.91 12.23 9.46
CA CYS A 98 -8.46 12.44 9.45
C CYS A 98 -7.84 12.31 10.85
N GLN A 99 -8.51 12.83 11.87
CA GLN A 99 -8.07 12.72 13.26
C GLN A 99 -8.10 11.27 13.76
N GLU A 100 -9.07 10.48 13.31
CA GLU A 100 -9.16 9.07 13.64
C GLU A 100 -8.03 8.27 12.98
N ILE A 101 -7.70 8.54 11.71
CA ILE A 101 -6.52 7.96 11.03
C ILE A 101 -5.23 8.26 11.80
N LEU A 102 -5.06 9.49 12.31
CA LEU A 102 -3.91 9.84 13.15
C LEU A 102 -3.88 9.03 14.45
N THR A 103 -5.05 8.80 15.04
CA THR A 103 -5.19 8.01 16.27
C THR A 103 -4.87 6.54 16.03
N ILE A 104 -5.36 5.97 14.92
CA ILE A 104 -5.01 4.63 14.45
C ILE A 104 -3.50 4.52 14.28
N LYS A 105 -2.87 5.46 13.57
CA LYS A 105 -1.41 5.45 13.38
C LYS A 105 -0.64 5.49 14.69
N LEU A 106 -1.05 6.34 15.63
CA LEU A 106 -0.42 6.40 16.96
C LEU A 106 -0.58 5.07 17.70
N HIS A 107 -1.76 4.46 17.62
CA HIS A 107 -2.02 3.14 18.21
C HIS A 107 -1.13 2.06 17.58
N THR A 108 -1.01 2.04 16.26
CA THR A 108 -0.08 1.16 15.51
C THR A 108 1.36 1.34 15.98
N TRP A 109 1.82 2.57 16.12
CA TRP A 109 3.18 2.86 16.58
C TRP A 109 3.41 2.30 18.00
N TRP A 110 2.44 2.47 18.92
CA TRP A 110 2.52 1.89 20.26
C TRP A 110 2.53 0.36 20.26
N TYR A 111 1.73 -0.26 19.37
CA TYR A 111 1.69 -1.71 19.18
C TYR A 111 3.03 -2.25 18.68
N LEU A 112 3.71 -1.53 17.77
CA LEU A 112 4.97 -1.91 17.16
C LEU A 112 6.23 -1.39 17.89
N ARG A 113 6.05 -0.62 18.97
CA ARG A 113 7.12 0.12 19.67
C ARG A 113 8.38 -0.65 20.07
N PRO A 114 8.37 -1.99 20.28
CA PRO A 114 9.62 -2.69 20.58
C PRO A 114 10.63 -2.67 19.41
N GLN A 115 10.18 -2.31 18.21
CA GLN A 115 10.95 -2.38 16.98
C GLN A 115 11.07 -1.00 16.33
N ARG A 116 12.23 -0.68 15.75
CA ARG A 116 12.40 0.51 14.90
C ARG A 116 11.96 0.23 13.47
N THR A 117 12.30 -0.97 13.00
CA THR A 117 12.00 -1.47 11.67
C THR A 117 11.36 -2.84 11.77
N ILE A 118 10.58 -3.23 10.75
CA ILE A 118 9.97 -4.56 10.63
C ILE A 118 10.36 -5.14 9.28
N LEU A 119 10.80 -6.41 9.26
CA LEU A 119 11.07 -7.12 8.03
C LEU A 119 9.76 -7.55 7.38
N LEU A 120 9.40 -6.89 6.28
CA LEU A 120 8.17 -7.15 5.55
C LEU A 120 8.49 -7.64 4.14
N SER A 121 7.56 -8.40 3.58
CA SER A 121 7.57 -8.85 2.20
C SER A 121 6.32 -8.43 1.45
N ARG A 122 6.51 -8.17 0.15
CA ARG A 122 5.43 -7.90 -0.78
C ARG A 122 5.61 -8.76 -2.02
N SER A 123 4.58 -9.53 -2.32
CA SER A 123 4.49 -10.29 -3.56
C SER A 123 3.86 -9.44 -4.65
N ILE A 124 4.43 -9.51 -5.86
CA ILE A 124 4.07 -8.65 -7.00
C ILE A 124 3.93 -9.54 -8.24
N SER A 125 2.92 -9.26 -9.06
CA SER A 125 2.59 -9.97 -10.29
C SER A 125 2.44 -9.04 -11.51
N GLY A 126 2.36 -9.63 -12.70
CA GLY A 126 2.09 -8.93 -13.96
C GLY A 126 3.24 -8.05 -14.45
N ASP A 127 2.91 -7.08 -15.32
CA ASP A 127 3.89 -6.20 -15.97
C ASP A 127 4.72 -5.38 -14.97
N TYR A 128 4.11 -4.99 -13.86
CA TYR A 128 4.79 -4.27 -12.79
C TYR A 128 5.88 -5.12 -12.11
N ALA A 129 5.65 -6.43 -11.95
CA ALA A 129 6.69 -7.36 -11.49
C ALA A 129 7.84 -7.46 -12.50
N ALA A 130 7.55 -7.51 -13.81
CA ALA A 130 8.57 -7.58 -14.86
C ALA A 130 9.43 -6.33 -14.89
N LEU A 131 8.80 -5.15 -14.79
CA LEU A 131 9.48 -3.87 -14.69
C LEU A 131 10.41 -3.82 -13.47
N LEU A 132 9.91 -4.23 -12.30
CA LEU A 132 10.68 -4.24 -11.06
C LEU A 132 11.87 -5.19 -11.12
N TYR A 133 11.66 -6.41 -11.58
CA TYR A 133 12.73 -7.41 -11.62
C TYR A 133 13.80 -7.05 -12.65
N ASN A 134 13.40 -6.52 -13.82
CA ASN A 134 14.36 -6.00 -14.79
C ASN A 134 15.12 -4.79 -14.25
N ALA A 135 14.50 -3.94 -13.41
CA ALA A 135 15.21 -2.86 -12.73
C ALA A 135 16.22 -3.42 -11.71
N HIS A 136 15.87 -4.47 -10.97
CA HIS A 136 16.81 -5.21 -10.13
C HIS A 136 17.98 -5.78 -10.94
N LEU A 137 17.74 -6.44 -12.08
CA LEU A 137 18.81 -6.97 -12.94
C LEU A 137 19.74 -5.85 -13.44
N ALA A 138 19.17 -4.71 -13.84
CA ALA A 138 19.96 -3.55 -14.25
C ALA A 138 20.80 -2.97 -13.09
N ALA A 139 20.24 -2.89 -11.88
CA ALA A 139 20.97 -2.44 -10.69
C ALA A 139 22.11 -3.41 -10.32
N THR A 140 21.89 -4.71 -10.42
CA THR A 140 22.91 -5.75 -10.23
C THR A 140 24.04 -5.62 -11.26
N GLN A 141 23.71 -5.43 -12.54
CA GLN A 141 24.72 -5.22 -13.60
C GLN A 141 25.57 -3.96 -13.39
N LEU A 142 25.02 -2.98 -12.67
CA LEU A 142 25.70 -1.73 -12.30
C LEU A 142 26.37 -1.79 -10.92
N GLU A 143 26.30 -2.93 -10.22
CA GLU A 143 26.84 -3.13 -8.87
C GLU A 143 26.27 -2.11 -7.85
N LEU A 144 25.02 -1.70 -8.02
CA LEU A 144 24.34 -0.79 -7.10
C LEU A 144 23.78 -1.54 -5.90
N SER A 145 23.94 -0.98 -4.70
CA SER A 145 23.34 -1.52 -3.47
C SER A 145 21.83 -1.33 -3.38
N HIS A 146 21.28 -0.37 -4.13
CA HIS A 146 19.87 -0.04 -4.19
C HIS A 146 19.53 0.66 -5.52
N PHE A 147 18.23 0.75 -5.81
CA PHE A 147 17.69 1.57 -6.88
C PHE A 147 16.39 2.26 -6.42
N TRP A 148 16.00 3.31 -7.13
CA TRP A 148 14.75 4.02 -6.87
C TRP A 148 13.67 3.50 -7.82
N PHE A 149 12.53 3.12 -7.27
CA PHE A 149 11.45 2.52 -8.03
C PHE A 149 10.11 3.20 -7.71
N PRO A 150 9.25 3.48 -8.71
CA PRO A 150 7.95 4.10 -8.47
C PRO A 150 7.04 3.18 -7.69
N VAL A 151 6.40 3.71 -6.64
CA VAL A 151 5.50 3.01 -5.73
C VAL A 151 4.34 3.93 -5.35
N ASP A 152 3.13 3.39 -5.32
CA ASP A 152 1.91 4.07 -4.86
C ASP A 152 2.05 4.65 -3.43
N GLY A 153 1.12 5.54 -3.05
CA GLY A 153 1.11 6.22 -1.75
C GLY A 153 0.94 5.24 -0.60
N LEU A 154 -0.07 4.37 -0.70
CA LEU A 154 -0.33 3.33 0.28
C LEU A 154 -0.10 1.95 -0.32
N THR A 155 0.60 1.10 0.41
CA THR A 155 0.93 -0.23 -0.08
C THR A 155 0.72 -1.28 0.99
N SER A 156 0.23 -2.43 0.58
CA SER A 156 0.06 -3.57 1.46
C SER A 156 1.30 -4.47 1.41
N TRP A 157 1.70 -4.92 2.58
CA TRP A 157 2.84 -5.79 2.84
C TRP A 157 2.43 -6.84 3.88
N GLY A 158 3.17 -7.93 3.97
CA GLY A 158 2.96 -8.95 4.99
C GLY A 158 4.25 -9.58 5.47
N THR A 159 4.16 -10.50 6.42
CA THR A 159 5.31 -11.31 6.87
C THR A 159 5.56 -12.53 5.99
N GLY A 160 4.60 -12.86 5.10
CA GLY A 160 4.64 -13.98 4.17
C GLY A 160 4.75 -13.54 2.71
N SER A 161 4.82 -14.54 1.83
CA SER A 161 4.80 -14.35 0.38
C SER A 161 3.82 -15.34 -0.26
N TYR A 162 3.02 -14.87 -1.21
CA TYR A 162 2.18 -15.75 -2.00
C TYR A 162 3.03 -16.51 -3.02
N PRO A 163 2.98 -17.86 -3.03
CA PRO A 163 3.83 -18.68 -3.89
C PRO A 163 3.49 -18.55 -5.38
N ASN A 164 2.32 -18.02 -5.73
CA ASN A 164 1.89 -17.86 -7.13
C ASN A 164 2.36 -16.56 -7.77
N ASN A 165 2.91 -15.63 -7.00
CA ASN A 165 3.35 -14.33 -7.52
C ASN A 165 4.77 -14.40 -8.07
N SER A 166 5.05 -13.60 -9.10
CA SER A 166 6.29 -13.71 -9.87
C SER A 166 7.49 -13.18 -9.09
N VAL A 167 7.34 -12.03 -8.44
CA VAL A 167 8.44 -11.32 -7.77
C VAL A 167 8.08 -11.03 -6.32
N VAL A 168 9.05 -11.18 -5.42
CA VAL A 168 8.92 -10.79 -4.02
C VAL A 168 9.96 -9.72 -3.70
N VAL A 169 9.52 -8.66 -3.02
CA VAL A 169 10.39 -7.68 -2.37
C VAL A 169 10.35 -7.94 -0.87
N LYS A 170 11.50 -8.20 -0.25
CA LYS A 170 11.62 -8.41 1.20
C LYS A 170 12.64 -7.44 1.78
N MET A 171 12.19 -6.50 2.61
CA MET A 171 13.03 -5.45 3.17
C MET A 171 12.54 -4.97 4.54
N GLU A 172 13.43 -4.32 5.28
CA GLU A 172 13.08 -3.63 6.51
C GLU A 172 12.32 -2.34 6.19
N ILE A 173 11.17 -2.15 6.84
CA ILE A 173 10.33 -0.94 6.77
C ILE A 173 10.38 -0.26 8.13
N ASP A 174 10.62 1.06 8.16
CA ASP A 174 10.56 1.85 9.40
C ASP A 174 9.13 1.85 9.94
N VAL A 175 8.97 1.64 11.25
CA VAL A 175 7.65 1.65 11.92
C VAL A 175 6.91 2.96 11.70
N ASP A 176 7.64 4.07 11.56
CA ASP A 176 7.07 5.38 11.27
C ASP A 176 6.36 5.44 9.91
N ASP A 177 6.75 4.59 8.94
CA ASP A 177 6.11 4.45 7.62
C ASP A 177 4.90 3.52 7.63
N ILE A 178 4.67 2.76 8.71
CA ILE A 178 3.48 1.92 8.87
C ILE A 178 2.31 2.80 9.36
N VAL A 179 1.16 2.68 8.70
CA VAL A 179 -0.07 3.41 9.05
C VAL A 179 -0.94 2.54 9.97
N TRP A 180 -1.20 1.30 9.57
CA TRP A 180 -1.86 0.30 10.41
C TRP A 180 -1.39 -1.12 10.10
N VAL A 181 -1.71 -2.03 11.02
CA VAL A 181 -1.55 -3.48 10.87
C VAL A 181 -2.91 -4.10 11.15
N GLY A 182 -3.33 -5.10 10.36
CA GLY A 182 -4.66 -5.70 10.49
C GLY A 182 -4.98 -6.19 11.91
N ASP A 183 -3.96 -6.64 12.64
CA ASP A 183 -4.06 -7.23 13.98
C ASP A 183 -4.44 -6.25 15.10
N ILE A 184 -4.43 -4.93 14.84
CA ILE A 184 -4.73 -3.95 15.89
C ILE A 184 -6.22 -3.67 16.03
N PHE A 185 -7.07 -4.07 15.08
CA PHE A 185 -8.46 -3.65 15.07
C PHE A 185 -9.38 -4.62 15.83
N GLN A 186 -10.34 -4.07 16.58
CA GLN A 186 -11.42 -4.83 17.17
C GLN A 186 -12.44 -5.21 16.08
N HIS A 187 -13.02 -6.40 16.19
CA HIS A 187 -14.01 -6.90 15.24
C HIS A 187 -15.42 -6.84 15.83
N ALA A 188 -16.41 -6.53 14.99
CA ALA A 188 -17.79 -6.74 15.37
C ALA A 188 -18.05 -8.24 15.63
N PRO A 189 -18.86 -8.60 16.64
CA PRO A 189 -19.23 -9.99 16.86
C PRO A 189 -19.83 -10.62 15.60
N GLY A 190 -19.24 -11.72 15.13
CA GLY A 190 -19.68 -12.43 13.92
C GLY A 190 -19.16 -11.89 12.59
N SER A 191 -18.27 -10.89 12.61
CA SER A 191 -17.58 -10.43 11.40
C SER A 191 -16.26 -11.15 11.15
N SER A 192 -15.86 -11.26 9.88
CA SER A 192 -14.47 -11.55 9.50
C SER A 192 -13.57 -10.40 9.93
N SER A 193 -12.31 -10.67 10.23
CA SER A 193 -11.38 -9.67 10.76
C SER A 193 -11.38 -8.35 9.98
N ALA A 194 -11.13 -7.25 10.67
CA ALA A 194 -11.11 -5.88 10.14
C ALA A 194 -9.94 -5.57 9.17
N GLY A 195 -9.29 -6.61 8.68
CA GLY A 195 -8.11 -6.65 7.81
C GLY A 195 -7.57 -8.08 7.79
N GLU A 196 -6.73 -8.44 6.83
CA GLU A 196 -6.06 -9.75 6.90
C GLU A 196 -5.03 -9.75 8.03
N SER A 197 -5.04 -10.78 8.88
CA SER A 197 -4.08 -10.88 9.97
C SER A 197 -2.66 -10.99 9.41
N GLY A 198 -1.72 -10.24 9.99
CA GLY A 198 -0.35 -10.15 9.46
C GLY A 198 -0.17 -9.22 8.24
N GLU A 199 -1.19 -8.46 7.85
CA GLU A 199 -1.11 -7.42 6.83
C GLU A 199 -0.70 -6.06 7.42
N TYR A 200 0.23 -5.38 6.75
CA TYR A 200 0.82 -4.11 7.12
C TYR A 200 0.61 -3.09 6.01
N VAL A 201 0.11 -1.91 6.38
CA VAL A 201 -0.12 -0.82 5.44
C VAL A 201 0.99 0.20 5.55
N VAL A 202 1.78 0.30 4.50
CA VAL A 202 3.00 1.11 4.44
C VAL A 202 2.76 2.32 3.55
N MET A 203 3.06 3.50 4.09
CA MET A 203 3.00 4.79 3.41
C MET A 203 4.34 5.11 2.76
N ASN A 204 4.34 5.35 1.45
CA ASN A 204 5.46 5.98 0.76
C ASN A 204 5.32 7.51 0.82
N ARG A 205 6.11 8.13 1.70
CA ARG A 205 6.15 9.58 1.93
C ARG A 205 6.94 10.39 0.89
N ALA A 206 7.64 9.75 -0.04
CA ALA A 206 8.44 10.45 -1.02
C ALA A 206 7.53 11.27 -1.97
N CYS A 207 7.82 12.56 -2.12
CA CYS A 207 7.01 13.47 -2.94
C CYS A 207 7.09 13.16 -4.45
N ASP A 208 8.14 12.46 -4.87
CA ASP A 208 8.33 11.96 -6.24
C ASP A 208 7.75 10.55 -6.44
N GLY A 209 7.12 9.98 -5.42
CA GLY A 209 6.50 8.67 -5.46
C GLY A 209 7.47 7.50 -5.63
N ARG A 210 8.76 7.68 -5.33
CA ARG A 210 9.75 6.60 -5.47
C ARG A 210 10.18 6.06 -4.12
N MET A 211 10.27 4.74 -4.03
CA MET A 211 10.82 4.03 -2.88
C MET A 211 12.25 3.56 -3.19
N LYS A 212 13.12 3.64 -2.19
CA LYS A 212 14.49 3.09 -2.27
C LYS A 212 14.45 1.59 -1.99
N ILE A 213 14.62 0.77 -3.03
CA ILE A 213 14.60 -0.68 -2.92
C ILE A 213 16.05 -1.20 -2.86
N PRO A 214 16.46 -1.90 -1.80
CA PRO A 214 17.76 -2.58 -1.78
C PRO A 214 17.83 -3.61 -2.90
N THR A 215 18.92 -3.66 -3.66
CA THR A 215 19.04 -4.61 -4.78
C THR A 215 18.88 -6.06 -4.31
N ARG A 216 19.41 -6.38 -3.12
CA ARG A 216 19.29 -7.71 -2.48
C ARG A 216 17.88 -8.08 -2.00
N ALA A 217 16.95 -7.12 -1.96
CA ALA A 217 15.60 -7.34 -1.44
C ALA A 217 14.68 -8.03 -2.45
N VAL A 218 15.06 -8.07 -3.73
CA VAL A 218 14.20 -8.55 -4.82
C VAL A 218 14.54 -10.00 -5.15
N SER A 219 13.53 -10.84 -5.29
CA SER A 219 13.67 -12.25 -5.67
C SER A 219 12.61 -12.64 -6.68
N LEU A 220 12.98 -13.45 -7.68
CA LEU A 220 12.04 -14.08 -8.60
C LEU A 220 11.61 -15.42 -7.99
N ILE A 221 10.32 -15.58 -7.71
CA ILE A 221 9.77 -16.83 -7.16
C ILE A 221 9.29 -17.73 -8.30
N ASN A 222 8.55 -17.15 -9.24
CA ASN A 222 8.13 -17.79 -10.48
C ASN A 222 8.41 -16.87 -11.66
N SER A 223 8.81 -17.44 -12.79
CA SER A 223 8.93 -16.71 -14.06
C SER A 223 7.79 -17.15 -14.97
N PRO A 224 6.68 -16.39 -15.05
CA PRO A 224 5.64 -16.66 -16.04
C PRO A 224 6.25 -16.66 -17.46
N PRO A 225 5.71 -17.44 -18.41
CA PRO A 225 6.20 -17.46 -19.80
C PRO A 225 6.20 -16.09 -20.48
N GLU A 226 5.27 -15.22 -20.11
CA GLU A 226 5.12 -13.84 -20.61
C GLU A 226 6.13 -12.84 -19.99
N PHE A 227 6.91 -13.28 -19.00
CA PHE A 227 7.83 -12.44 -18.26
C PHE A 227 9.17 -12.27 -19.02
N GLU A 228 9.27 -11.25 -19.86
CA GLU A 228 10.50 -10.98 -20.62
C GLU A 228 11.61 -10.45 -19.69
N LEU A 229 12.56 -11.31 -19.37
CA LEU A 229 13.76 -10.98 -18.61
C LEU A 229 14.82 -10.34 -19.52
N LYS A 230 15.21 -9.11 -19.19
CA LYS A 230 16.23 -8.37 -19.93
C LYS A 230 17.62 -8.86 -19.56
N ASN A 231 18.41 -9.15 -20.59
CA ASN A 231 19.85 -9.37 -20.45
C ASN A 231 20.61 -8.09 -20.80
N PHE A 232 21.22 -7.44 -19.81
CA PHE A 232 21.97 -6.21 -20.00
C PHE A 232 23.45 -6.52 -20.29
N ALA A 233 23.77 -6.74 -21.56
CA ALA A 233 25.15 -7.02 -21.99
C ALA A 233 26.12 -5.87 -21.63
N TYR A 234 25.64 -4.63 -21.56
CA TYR A 234 26.47 -3.46 -21.30
C TYR A 234 25.89 -2.55 -20.19
N LYS A 235 26.77 -1.97 -19.35
CA LYS A 235 26.40 -1.06 -18.27
C LYS A 235 25.56 0.15 -18.74
N HIS A 236 25.77 0.65 -19.96
CA HIS A 236 24.99 1.77 -20.49
C HIS A 236 23.51 1.40 -20.75
N GLN A 237 23.22 0.16 -21.16
CA GLN A 237 21.85 -0.33 -21.34
C GLN A 237 21.14 -0.45 -20.00
N ALA A 238 21.80 -1.03 -19.00
CA ALA A 238 21.30 -1.11 -17.63
C ALA A 238 21.00 0.29 -17.06
N LYS A 239 21.90 1.25 -17.26
CA LYS A 239 21.71 2.64 -16.81
C LYS A 239 20.53 3.33 -17.49
N ALA A 240 20.39 3.16 -18.81
CA ALA A 240 19.25 3.69 -19.56
C ALA A 240 17.93 3.10 -19.07
N TYR A 241 17.91 1.77 -18.84
CA TYR A 241 16.73 1.08 -18.35
C TYR A 241 16.32 1.54 -16.96
N LEU A 242 17.26 1.62 -16.00
CA LEU A 242 16.94 2.14 -14.66
C LEU A 242 16.36 3.54 -14.70
N LYS A 243 16.90 4.43 -15.56
CA LYS A 243 16.38 5.78 -15.73
C LYS A 243 14.92 5.73 -16.21
N GLN A 244 14.63 4.92 -17.23
CA GLN A 244 13.27 4.75 -17.74
C GLN A 244 12.34 4.17 -16.67
N ALA A 245 12.72 3.04 -16.06
CA ALA A 245 11.92 2.35 -15.05
C ALA A 245 11.61 3.24 -13.82
N SER A 246 12.56 4.10 -13.42
CA SER A 246 12.36 5.04 -12.31
C SER A 246 11.29 6.12 -12.57
N THR A 247 10.83 6.26 -13.80
CA THR A 247 9.82 7.24 -14.23
C THR A 247 8.53 6.61 -14.74
N THR A 248 8.48 5.28 -14.91
CA THR A 248 7.32 4.57 -15.44
C THR A 248 6.40 4.13 -14.30
N LEU A 249 5.36 4.92 -14.03
CA LEU A 249 4.25 4.55 -13.14
C LEU A 249 3.15 3.76 -13.88
N ASP A 250 3.15 3.76 -15.21
CA ASP A 250 2.02 3.31 -16.04
C ASP A 250 1.87 1.80 -16.25
N ALA A 251 2.70 0.96 -15.63
CA ALA A 251 2.40 -0.46 -15.60
C ALA A 251 1.30 -0.67 -14.55
N PRO A 252 0.04 -1.02 -14.94
CA PRO A 252 -0.98 -1.30 -13.95
C PRO A 252 -0.43 -2.37 -13.03
N ALA A 253 -0.21 -1.99 -11.76
CA ALA A 253 0.07 -2.96 -10.73
C ALA A 253 -1.23 -3.78 -10.59
N ALA A 254 -1.31 -4.87 -11.37
CA ALA A 254 -2.22 -5.97 -11.09
C ALA A 254 -1.70 -6.58 -9.79
N ILE A 255 -2.21 -6.04 -8.67
CA ILE A 255 -1.87 -6.53 -7.35
C ILE A 255 -2.92 -7.59 -7.08
N ARG A 256 -2.53 -8.84 -7.31
CA ARG A 256 -3.29 -9.98 -6.83
C ARG A 256 -2.79 -10.32 -5.44
N PHE A 257 -3.69 -10.14 -4.48
CA PHE A 257 -3.64 -10.77 -3.17
C PHE A 257 -4.05 -12.24 -3.36
#